data_AF-A0A719B3Y9-F1
#
_entry.id   AF-A0A719B3Y9-F1
#
_cell.length_a   1.000
_cell.length_b   1.000
_cell.length_c   1.000
_cell.angle_alpha   90.00
_cell.angle_beta   90.00
_cell.angle_gamma   90.00
#
_symmetry.space_group_name_H-M   'P 1'
#
loop_
_entity.id
_entity.type
_entity.pdbx_description
1 polymer ?
#
loop_
_entity_poly.entity_id
_entity_poly.type
_entity_poly.pdbx_seq_one_letter_code
_entity_poly.pdbx_strand_id
1 'polypeptide(L)'
;MEAVDRSTIDFIRKIIHELEIIGDWDRGFHWSFLREFPDEKNIESYLEIIFELESMIEFHLEKLLQRQENEIRINGKNTKINFKTPLPFYHDVIDIIPIYKDAILLEDHKLLVPQESIPNICYLLQIPGTKEGVAVENHNFGYHFHYCKVKKGTLERTNLLLTFDPAFKKTNKKPKPDLFGEYHAEGKNKKIDMETIGENKRYPIYLVCHDAGQKRGLSNFKAPSNKSKLFITG
;
A
#
# COMPACT_ATOMS: atom_id res chain seq x y z
N MET A 1 -11.33 5.68 -8.30
CA MET A 1 -10.66 6.95 -7.95
C MET A 1 -9.45 6.53 -7.15
N GLU A 2 -8.27 6.67 -7.74
CA GLU A 2 -7.00 6.28 -7.14
C GLU A 2 -6.80 7.11 -5.86
N ALA A 3 -6.73 6.45 -4.72
CA ALA A 3 -6.51 7.12 -3.44
C ALA A 3 -5.10 6.77 -2.98
N VAL A 4 -4.23 7.77 -2.96
CA VAL A 4 -2.88 7.63 -2.43
C VAL A 4 -2.96 7.62 -0.90
N ASP A 5 -2.41 6.56 -0.30
CA ASP A 5 -2.43 6.37 1.14
C ASP A 5 -1.58 7.44 1.84
N ARG A 6 -1.97 7.83 3.06
CA ARG A 6 -1.24 8.78 3.90
C ARG A 6 0.23 8.39 4.09
N SER A 7 0.53 7.10 4.07
CA SER A 7 1.89 6.55 4.08
C SER A 7 2.78 7.09 2.96
N THR A 8 2.23 7.37 1.77
CA THR A 8 2.99 7.96 0.65
C THR A 8 3.37 9.41 0.93
N ILE A 9 2.44 10.19 1.50
CA ILE A 9 2.70 11.57 1.89
C ILE A 9 3.75 11.62 3.01
N ASP A 10 3.62 10.75 4.01
CA ASP A 10 4.57 10.66 5.12
C ASP A 10 5.96 10.20 4.65
N PHE A 11 6.02 9.30 3.67
CA PHE A 11 7.27 8.87 3.02
C PHE A 11 7.97 10.04 2.33
N ILE A 12 7.28 10.79 1.47
CA ILE A 12 7.84 11.94 0.75
C ILE A 12 8.30 13.04 1.73
N ARG A 13 7.47 13.35 2.74
CA ARG A 13 7.84 14.34 3.78
C ARG A 13 9.11 13.95 4.51
N LYS A 14 9.33 12.66 4.73
CA LYS A 14 10.53 12.17 5.39
C LYS A 14 11.77 12.34 4.52
N ILE A 15 11.69 12.06 3.22
CA ILE A 15 12.80 12.32 2.29
C ILE A 15 13.17 13.80 2.34
N ILE A 16 12.17 14.69 2.22
CA ILE A 16 12.37 16.14 2.28
C ILE A 16 13.04 16.55 3.60
N HIS A 17 12.59 16.00 4.73
CA HIS A 17 13.18 16.31 6.03
C HIS A 17 14.66 15.91 6.13
N GLU A 18 15.04 14.73 5.65
CA GLU A 18 16.45 14.30 5.65
C GLU A 18 17.30 15.16 4.72
N LEU A 19 16.75 15.56 3.56
CA LEU A 19 17.41 16.52 2.67
C LEU A 19 17.64 17.87 3.39
N GLU A 20 16.66 18.39 4.12
CA GLU A 20 16.81 19.62 4.90
C GLU A 20 17.90 19.50 5.99
N ILE A 21 18.06 18.34 6.63
CA ILE A 21 19.08 18.11 7.68
C ILE A 21 20.50 18.09 7.11
N ILE A 22 20.72 17.42 5.96
CA ILE A 22 22.07 17.19 5.41
C ILE A 22 22.72 18.48 4.89
N GLY A 23 21.91 19.47 4.53
CA GLY A 23 22.32 20.87 4.58
C GLY A 23 23.63 21.25 3.86
N ASP A 24 23.74 21.00 2.55
CA ASP A 24 24.51 21.84 1.60
C ASP A 24 24.11 21.49 0.14
N TRP A 25 22.85 21.73 -0.20
CA TRP A 25 22.32 21.45 -1.54
C TRP A 25 22.53 22.65 -2.45
N ASP A 26 22.97 22.40 -3.68
CA ASP A 26 23.24 23.46 -4.65
C ASP A 26 21.97 24.29 -4.93
N ARG A 27 22.09 25.61 -4.79
CA ARG A 27 20.99 26.58 -5.00
C ARG A 27 20.44 26.57 -6.43
N GLY A 28 21.12 25.90 -7.36
CA GLY A 28 20.61 25.62 -8.71
C GLY A 28 19.34 24.77 -8.73
N PHE A 29 19.04 24.03 -7.66
CA PHE A 29 17.72 23.43 -7.44
C PHE A 29 16.86 24.43 -6.67
N HIS A 30 16.00 25.16 -7.39
CA HIS A 30 14.98 25.99 -6.76
C HIS A 30 14.02 25.09 -5.99
N TRP A 31 14.24 25.00 -4.67
CA TRP A 31 13.33 24.38 -3.71
C TRP A 31 12.02 25.18 -3.62
N SER A 32 11.16 25.01 -4.62
CA SER A 32 9.75 25.40 -4.56
C SER A 32 8.88 24.16 -4.37
N PHE A 33 9.31 23.21 -3.53
CA PHE A 33 8.38 22.26 -2.95
C PHE A 33 7.62 23.01 -1.87
N LEU A 34 6.46 23.55 -2.24
CA LEU A 34 5.48 24.08 -1.30
C LEU A 34 5.33 23.08 -0.15
N ARG A 35 5.58 23.54 1.08
CA ARG A 35 5.24 22.80 2.32
C ARG A 35 3.76 22.39 2.38
N GLU A 36 2.97 22.92 1.46
CA GLU A 36 1.58 22.59 1.17
C GLU A 36 1.51 21.58 0.01
N PHE A 37 1.47 20.29 0.33
CA PHE A 37 0.99 19.30 -0.61
C PHE A 37 -0.52 19.59 -0.84
N PRO A 38 -0.98 19.86 -2.07
CA PRO A 38 -2.40 19.99 -2.35
C PRO A 38 -3.12 18.70 -1.97
N ASP A 39 -4.36 18.82 -1.50
CA ASP A 39 -5.11 17.75 -0.84
C ASP A 39 -5.40 16.52 -1.72
N GLU A 40 -5.22 16.59 -3.05
CA GLU A 40 -5.42 15.47 -3.97
C GLU A 40 -4.44 15.55 -5.15
N LYS A 41 -3.38 14.74 -5.12
CA LYS A 41 -2.53 14.46 -6.28
C LYS A 41 -2.86 13.04 -6.80
N ASN A 42 -2.88 12.86 -8.12
CA ASN A 42 -3.02 11.52 -8.71
C ASN A 42 -1.72 10.71 -8.52
N ILE A 43 -1.77 9.39 -8.74
CA ILE A 43 -0.61 8.49 -8.58
C ILE A 43 0.60 8.98 -9.36
N GLU A 44 0.40 9.40 -10.61
CA GLU A 44 1.45 9.91 -11.51
C GLU A 44 2.20 11.10 -10.89
N SER A 45 1.48 12.06 -10.31
CA SER A 45 2.10 13.21 -9.65
C SER A 45 2.97 12.81 -8.46
N TYR A 46 2.61 11.75 -7.73
CA TYR A 46 3.45 11.25 -6.63
C TYR A 46 4.69 10.50 -7.15
N LEU A 47 4.56 9.77 -8.25
CA LEU A 47 5.69 9.13 -8.92
C LEU A 47 6.70 10.16 -9.41
N GLU A 48 6.23 11.21 -10.10
CA GLU A 48 7.08 12.31 -10.56
C GLU A 48 7.88 12.93 -9.42
N ILE A 49 7.23 13.23 -8.30
CA ILE A 49 7.91 13.79 -7.10
C ILE A 49 8.97 12.83 -6.56
N ILE A 50 8.64 11.54 -6.44
CA ILE A 50 9.57 10.55 -5.91
C ILE A 50 10.81 10.42 -6.82
N PHE A 51 10.63 10.40 -8.13
CA PHE A 51 11.74 10.31 -9.08
C PHE A 51 12.56 11.59 -9.17
N GLU A 52 11.94 12.77 -9.07
CA GLU A 52 12.67 14.03 -8.95
C GLU A 52 13.58 14.02 -7.71
N LEU A 53 13.06 13.58 -6.56
CA LEU A 53 13.84 13.48 -5.32
C LEU A 53 14.98 12.47 -5.45
N GLU A 54 14.75 11.33 -6.10
CA GLU A 54 15.76 10.31 -6.37
C GLU A 54 16.94 10.89 -7.18
N SER A 55 16.65 11.57 -8.29
CA SER A 55 17.66 12.22 -9.14
C SER A 55 18.40 13.36 -8.43
N MET A 56 17.71 14.10 -7.55
CA MET A 56 18.35 15.13 -6.74
C MET A 56 19.38 14.54 -5.77
N ILE A 57 19.05 13.43 -5.11
CA ILE A 57 19.97 12.75 -4.18
C ILE A 57 21.16 12.19 -4.95
N GLU A 58 20.93 11.56 -6.10
CA GLU A 58 21.98 11.05 -7.00
C GLU A 58 23.00 12.16 -7.32
N PHE A 59 22.54 13.29 -7.84
CA PHE A 59 23.38 14.41 -8.21
C PHE A 59 24.21 14.97 -7.04
N HIS A 60 23.64 15.00 -5.83
CA HIS A 60 24.38 15.46 -4.66
C HIS A 60 25.40 14.45 -4.17
N LEU A 61 25.08 13.15 -4.18
CA LEU A 61 26.04 12.10 -3.86
C LEU A 61 27.23 12.15 -4.82
N GLU A 62 27.00 12.35 -6.12
CA GLU A 62 28.06 12.55 -7.11
C GLU A 62 28.93 13.77 -6.78
N LYS A 63 28.32 14.92 -6.44
CA LYS A 63 29.04 16.12 -6.03
C LYS A 63 29.85 15.93 -4.75
N LEU A 64 29.31 15.22 -3.76
CA LEU A 64 30.02 14.90 -2.52
C LEU A 64 31.22 14.00 -2.79
N LEU A 65 31.09 12.99 -3.67
CA LEU A 65 32.20 12.12 -4.06
C LEU A 65 33.31 12.92 -4.77
N GLN A 66 32.95 13.81 -5.69
CA GLN A 66 33.90 14.72 -6.35
C GLN A 66 34.59 15.69 -5.37
N ARG A 67 33.89 16.11 -4.31
CA ARG A 67 34.49 16.92 -3.22
C ARG A 67 35.38 16.09 -2.29
N GLN A 68 35.00 14.85 -1.94
CA GLN A 68 35.79 13.95 -1.10
C GLN A 68 37.03 13.39 -1.80
N GLU A 69 37.04 13.27 -3.13
CA GLU A 69 38.28 13.02 -3.88
C GLU A 69 39.30 14.16 -3.72
N ASN A 70 38.86 15.37 -3.32
CA ASN A 70 39.71 16.52 -3.04
C ASN A 70 40.05 16.71 -1.55
N GLU A 71 39.32 16.09 -0.62
CA GLU A 71 39.61 16.13 0.82
C GLU A 71 39.51 14.72 1.44
N ILE A 72 40.68 14.10 1.65
CA ILE A 72 40.78 12.83 2.37
C ILE A 72 40.35 13.05 3.84
N ARG A 73 39.48 12.14 4.29
CA ARG A 73 39.12 11.75 5.67
C ARG A 73 37.82 12.35 6.20
N ILE A 74 36.77 11.51 6.28
CA ILE A 74 35.97 11.45 7.51
C ILE A 74 35.67 9.99 7.87
N ASN A 75 36.03 9.63 9.09
CA ASN A 75 35.77 8.37 9.77
C ASN A 75 34.31 7.93 9.64
N GLY A 76 34.11 6.70 9.14
CA GLY A 76 32.85 5.98 9.20
C GLY A 76 32.45 5.70 10.66
N LYS A 77 31.72 6.63 11.27
CA LYS A 77 30.88 6.31 12.42
C LYS A 77 29.50 5.95 11.91
N ASN A 78 29.35 4.66 11.66
CA ASN A 78 28.11 3.90 11.69
C ASN A 78 27.22 4.39 12.85
N THR A 79 26.31 5.31 12.56
CA THR A 79 25.08 5.42 13.33
C THR A 79 24.07 4.60 12.56
N LYS A 80 23.87 3.34 12.97
CA LYS A 80 22.71 2.56 12.53
C LYS A 80 21.48 3.26 13.13
N ILE A 81 20.93 4.22 12.42
CA ILE A 81 19.64 4.81 12.79
C ILE A 81 18.58 3.87 12.24
N ASN A 82 17.85 3.24 13.14
CA ASN A 82 16.86 2.22 12.78
C ASN A 82 15.56 2.93 12.38
N PHE A 83 15.36 3.17 11.08
CA PHE A 83 14.13 3.77 10.57
C PHE A 83 13.11 2.71 10.17
N LYS A 84 11.88 2.86 10.68
CA LYS A 84 10.69 2.10 10.25
C LYS A 84 9.83 2.95 9.31
N THR A 85 10.37 3.36 8.16
CA THR A 85 9.52 3.99 7.14
C THR A 85 9.15 2.93 6.12
N PRO A 86 7.86 2.54 6.00
CA PRO A 86 7.42 1.71 4.90
C PRO A 86 7.64 2.43 3.56
N LEU A 87 7.81 1.66 2.48
CA LEU A 87 7.72 2.19 1.12
C LEU A 87 6.27 2.69 0.85
N PRO A 88 6.08 3.65 -0.06
CA PRO A 88 4.76 4.16 -0.39
C PRO A 88 3.91 3.10 -1.09
N PHE A 89 2.61 3.06 -0.78
CA PHE A 89 1.65 2.13 -1.36
C PHE A 89 0.44 2.86 -1.96
N TYR A 90 -0.25 2.19 -2.89
CA TYR A 90 -1.52 2.66 -3.44
C TYR A 90 -2.54 1.53 -3.58
N HIS A 91 -3.82 1.94 -3.60
CA HIS A 91 -4.94 1.04 -3.80
C HIS A 91 -5.52 1.29 -5.19
N ASP A 92 -5.65 0.21 -5.96
CA ASP A 92 -6.27 0.24 -7.29
C ASP A 92 -7.62 -0.48 -7.26
N VAL A 93 -8.63 0.14 -7.88
CA VAL A 93 -9.96 -0.46 -8.01
C VAL A 93 -9.98 -1.27 -9.30
N ILE A 94 -9.91 -2.59 -9.14
CA ILE A 94 -9.78 -3.51 -10.25
C ILE A 94 -11.14 -3.81 -10.89
N ASP A 95 -12.18 -3.97 -10.08
CA ASP A 95 -13.52 -4.30 -10.55
C ASP A 95 -14.59 -3.90 -9.53
N ILE A 96 -15.81 -3.68 -10.03
CA ILE A 96 -17.01 -3.41 -9.23
C ILE A 96 -18.10 -4.40 -9.64
N ILE A 97 -18.35 -5.38 -8.79
CA ILE A 97 -19.28 -6.48 -9.07
C ILE A 97 -20.61 -6.24 -8.34
N PRO A 98 -21.72 -5.95 -9.03
CA PRO A 98 -23.00 -5.70 -8.40
C PRO A 98 -23.62 -6.99 -7.81
N ILE A 99 -24.23 -6.89 -6.63
CA ILE A 99 -24.93 -7.99 -5.95
C ILE A 99 -26.23 -7.47 -5.31
N TYR A 100 -27.38 -7.76 -5.93
CA TYR A 100 -28.69 -7.19 -5.55
C TYR A 100 -28.65 -5.65 -5.49
N LYS A 101 -28.88 -5.06 -4.32
CA LYS A 101 -28.80 -3.62 -4.03
C LYS A 101 -27.46 -3.21 -3.39
N ASP A 102 -26.51 -4.11 -3.37
CA ASP A 102 -25.19 -3.99 -2.78
C ASP A 102 -24.13 -4.23 -3.89
N ALA A 103 -22.85 -4.05 -3.59
CA ALA A 103 -21.77 -4.34 -4.54
C ALA A 103 -20.53 -4.86 -3.82
N ILE A 104 -19.69 -5.60 -4.55
CA ILE A 104 -18.35 -5.99 -4.13
C ILE A 104 -17.36 -5.21 -4.98
N LEU A 105 -16.48 -4.48 -4.32
CA LEU A 105 -15.42 -3.74 -4.97
C LEU A 105 -14.11 -4.52 -4.76
N LEU A 106 -13.49 -4.98 -5.84
CA LEU A 106 -12.22 -5.70 -5.80
C LEU A 106 -11.08 -4.68 -5.82
N GLU A 107 -10.31 -4.60 -4.74
CA GLU A 107 -9.12 -3.77 -4.66
C GLU A 107 -7.87 -4.62 -4.69
N ASP A 108 -6.82 -4.05 -5.28
CA ASP A 108 -5.46 -4.55 -5.16
C ASP A 108 -4.61 -3.51 -4.42
N HIS A 109 -3.76 -3.98 -3.53
CA HIS A 109 -2.86 -3.14 -2.74
C HIS A 109 -1.43 -3.40 -3.22
N LYS A 110 -0.80 -2.37 -3.79
CA LYS A 110 0.52 -2.49 -4.43
C LYS A 110 1.49 -1.43 -3.92
N LEU A 111 2.77 -1.77 -4.05
CA LEU A 111 3.86 -0.79 -3.93
C LEU A 111 3.70 0.27 -5.01
N LEU A 112 3.80 1.55 -4.61
CA LEU A 112 3.80 2.68 -5.53
C LEU A 112 5.09 2.72 -6.34
N VAL A 113 6.24 2.54 -5.68
CA VAL A 113 7.56 2.52 -6.31
C VAL A 113 8.37 1.36 -5.73
N PRO A 114 8.97 0.49 -6.56
CA PRO A 114 9.82 -0.57 -6.08
C PRO A 114 11.20 -0.03 -5.66
N GLN A 115 11.87 -0.73 -4.76
CA GLN A 115 13.13 -0.27 -4.16
C GLN A 115 14.24 -0.05 -5.20
N GLU A 116 14.33 -0.96 -6.18
CA GLU A 116 15.32 -0.92 -7.26
C GLU A 116 15.22 0.34 -8.12
N SER A 117 14.09 1.05 -8.10
CA SER A 117 13.89 2.29 -8.84
C SER A 117 14.24 3.54 -8.04
N ILE A 118 14.50 3.42 -6.73
CA ILE A 118 14.85 4.55 -5.83
C ILE A 118 16.03 4.22 -4.88
N PRO A 119 17.16 3.69 -5.39
CA PRO A 119 18.27 3.23 -4.56
C PRO A 119 18.90 4.34 -3.70
N ASN A 120 18.94 5.60 -4.18
CA ASN A 120 19.56 6.72 -3.48
C ASN A 120 18.68 7.24 -2.35
N ILE A 121 17.36 7.31 -2.53
CA ILE A 121 16.40 7.54 -1.44
C ILE A 121 16.56 6.46 -0.38
N CYS A 122 16.65 5.18 -0.78
CA CYS A 122 16.84 4.09 0.18
C CYS A 122 18.16 4.23 0.95
N TYR A 123 19.23 4.66 0.28
CA TYR A 123 20.51 4.97 0.90
C TYR A 123 20.41 6.13 1.89
N LEU A 124 19.80 7.26 1.46
CA LEU A 124 19.57 8.46 2.28
C LEU A 124 18.81 8.12 3.56
N LEU A 125 17.71 7.37 3.42
CA LEU A 125 16.87 6.94 4.53
C LEU A 125 17.49 5.79 5.35
N GLN A 126 18.72 5.37 5.03
CA GLN A 126 19.44 4.26 5.65
C GLN A 126 18.59 2.99 5.77
N ILE A 127 17.74 2.73 4.77
CA ILE A 127 16.96 1.50 4.69
C ILE A 127 17.98 0.37 4.45
N PRO A 128 18.29 -0.48 5.44
CA PRO A 128 19.43 -1.38 5.35
C PRO A 128 19.24 -2.38 4.22
N GLY A 129 20.30 -2.70 3.47
CA GLY A 129 20.29 -3.85 2.58
C GLY A 129 20.13 -5.15 3.38
N THR A 130 18.93 -5.73 3.42
CA THR A 130 18.65 -7.17 3.58
C THR A 130 17.13 -7.38 3.59
N LYS A 131 16.72 -8.49 3.00
CA LYS A 131 15.34 -8.96 2.87
C LYS A 131 14.47 -8.58 4.09
N GLU A 132 13.37 -7.90 3.80
CA GLU A 132 12.18 -7.87 4.66
C GLU A 132 12.04 -6.78 5.74
N GLY A 133 12.53 -5.56 5.54
CA GLY A 133 11.90 -4.40 6.20
C GLY A 133 10.48 -4.17 5.66
N VAL A 134 10.35 -4.26 4.34
CA VAL A 134 9.08 -4.24 3.62
C VAL A 134 8.37 -5.57 3.79
N ALA A 135 9.02 -6.72 3.51
CA ALA A 135 8.35 -8.03 3.57
C ALA A 135 7.87 -8.49 4.98
N VAL A 136 8.46 -8.01 6.08
CA VAL A 136 7.90 -8.19 7.45
C VAL A 136 6.70 -7.28 7.72
N GLU A 137 6.52 -6.18 6.98
CA GLU A 137 5.28 -5.38 6.97
C GLU A 137 4.31 -5.82 5.86
N ASN A 138 4.81 -6.53 4.82
CA ASN A 138 4.12 -6.93 3.59
C ASN A 138 3.21 -8.16 3.78
N HIS A 139 3.03 -8.64 5.01
CA HIS A 139 2.21 -9.83 5.30
C HIS A 139 0.70 -9.65 4.96
N ASN A 140 0.28 -8.47 4.51
CA ASN A 140 -1.13 -8.10 4.30
C ASN A 140 -1.45 -7.57 2.88
N PHE A 141 -0.61 -7.85 1.89
CA PHE A 141 -0.79 -7.33 0.53
C PHE A 141 -1.43 -8.35 -0.40
N GLY A 142 -2.02 -7.84 -1.49
CA GLY A 142 -2.76 -8.62 -2.47
C GLY A 142 -4.23 -8.24 -2.53
N TYR A 143 -4.95 -8.99 -3.36
CA TYR A 143 -6.36 -8.74 -3.62
C TYR A 143 -7.19 -8.89 -2.35
N HIS A 144 -8.17 -8.01 -2.22
CA HIS A 144 -9.22 -8.12 -1.21
C HIS A 144 -10.49 -7.45 -1.69
N PHE A 145 -11.60 -7.84 -1.09
CA PHE A 145 -12.92 -7.37 -1.49
C PHE A 145 -13.46 -6.38 -0.47
N HIS A 146 -13.93 -5.23 -0.94
CA HIS A 146 -14.71 -4.30 -0.15
C HIS A 146 -16.19 -4.54 -0.35
N TYR A 147 -16.89 -4.78 0.76
CA TYR A 147 -18.34 -4.78 0.73
C TYR A 147 -18.86 -3.35 0.63
N CYS A 148 -19.77 -3.11 -0.29
CA CYS A 148 -20.28 -1.78 -0.60
C CYS A 148 -21.81 -1.75 -0.65
N LYS A 149 -22.39 -0.60 -0.30
CA LYS A 149 -23.82 -0.32 -0.46
C LYS A 149 -24.04 0.53 -1.71
N VAL A 150 -25.02 0.18 -2.52
CA VAL A 150 -25.45 1.03 -3.62
C VAL A 150 -26.58 1.93 -3.14
N LYS A 151 -26.41 3.24 -3.27
CA LYS A 151 -27.42 4.24 -2.86
C LYS A 151 -27.50 5.33 -3.91
N LYS A 152 -28.68 5.54 -4.49
CA LYS A 152 -28.91 6.59 -5.51
C LYS A 152 -27.90 6.54 -6.68
N GLY A 153 -27.49 5.34 -7.10
CA GLY A 153 -26.52 5.17 -8.18
C GLY A 153 -25.06 5.41 -7.79
N THR A 154 -24.76 5.76 -6.53
CA THR A 154 -23.39 5.84 -6.02
C THR A 154 -23.03 4.63 -5.17
N LEU A 155 -21.74 4.30 -5.15
CA LEU A 155 -21.18 3.20 -4.39
C LEU A 155 -20.60 3.74 -3.07
N GLU A 156 -21.18 3.31 -1.95
CA GLU A 156 -20.71 3.64 -0.60
C GLU A 156 -19.90 2.45 -0.06
N ARG A 157 -18.58 2.60 0.05
CA ARG A 157 -17.70 1.59 0.67
C ARG A 157 -18.04 1.44 2.15
N THR A 158 -18.11 0.20 2.63
CA THR A 158 -18.34 -0.08 4.05
C THR A 158 -17.03 -0.38 4.79
N ASN A 159 -17.08 -0.43 6.11
CA ASN A 159 -15.96 -0.86 6.96
C ASN A 159 -15.69 -2.38 6.90
N LEU A 160 -16.38 -3.15 6.05
CA LEU A 160 -16.20 -4.60 5.92
C LEU A 160 -15.32 -4.95 4.70
N LEU A 161 -14.23 -5.66 4.97
CA LEU A 161 -13.34 -6.27 4.00
C LEU A 161 -13.53 -7.79 4.02
N LEU A 162 -13.51 -8.43 2.85
CA LEU A 162 -13.56 -9.88 2.70
C LEU A 162 -12.30 -10.38 1.98
N THR A 163 -11.78 -11.53 2.40
CA THR A 163 -10.63 -12.16 1.75
C THR A 163 -10.64 -13.68 1.89
N PHE A 164 -9.87 -14.35 1.03
CA PHE A 164 -9.60 -15.79 1.11
C PHE A 164 -8.28 -16.06 1.82
N ASP A 165 -8.13 -17.27 2.35
CA ASP A 165 -6.82 -17.76 2.79
C ASP A 165 -5.96 -18.10 1.55
N PRO A 166 -4.86 -17.37 1.29
CA PRO A 166 -3.99 -17.63 0.13
C PRO A 166 -3.24 -18.97 0.25
N ALA A 167 -3.13 -19.53 1.45
CA ALA A 167 -2.53 -20.83 1.68
C ALA A 167 -3.52 -22.00 1.49
N PHE A 168 -4.79 -21.71 1.15
CA PHE A 168 -5.80 -22.73 0.97
C PHE A 168 -5.38 -23.77 -0.08
N LYS A 169 -5.39 -25.04 0.35
CA LYS A 169 -5.20 -26.19 -0.55
C LYS A 169 -6.50 -26.97 -0.66
N LYS A 170 -6.97 -27.13 -1.89
CA LYS A 170 -8.13 -27.96 -2.19
C LYS A 170 -7.87 -29.41 -1.79
N THR A 171 -8.80 -29.99 -1.03
CA THR A 171 -8.77 -31.41 -0.66
C THR A 171 -10.14 -32.04 -0.89
N ASN A 172 -10.24 -33.38 -0.86
CA ASN A 172 -11.53 -34.06 -0.96
C ASN A 172 -12.51 -33.69 0.16
N LYS A 173 -11.99 -33.31 1.34
CA LYS A 173 -12.81 -32.90 2.50
C LYS A 173 -13.17 -31.40 2.47
N LYS A 174 -12.37 -30.59 1.78
CA LYS A 174 -12.56 -29.14 1.66
C LYS A 174 -12.32 -28.72 0.21
N PRO A 175 -13.34 -28.84 -0.65
CA PRO A 175 -13.18 -28.62 -2.09
C PRO A 175 -13.09 -27.14 -2.47
N LYS A 176 -13.43 -26.24 -1.55
CA LYS A 176 -13.57 -24.80 -1.76
C LYS A 176 -12.99 -24.02 -0.57
N PRO A 177 -12.42 -22.82 -0.80
CA PRO A 177 -11.88 -21.99 0.27
C PRO A 177 -13.01 -21.35 1.08
N ASP A 178 -12.76 -21.09 2.35
CA ASP A 178 -13.64 -20.26 3.18
C ASP A 178 -13.40 -18.78 2.88
N LEU A 179 -14.47 -17.98 2.98
CA LEU A 179 -14.37 -16.53 2.91
C LEU A 179 -14.35 -15.96 4.32
N PHE A 180 -13.38 -15.09 4.59
CA PHE A 180 -13.20 -14.44 5.88
C PHE A 180 -13.58 -12.96 5.78
N GLY A 181 -14.06 -12.38 6.88
CA GLY A 181 -14.42 -10.97 7.00
C GLY A 181 -13.63 -10.27 8.11
N GLU A 182 -13.16 -9.07 7.83
CA GLU A 182 -12.44 -8.20 8.76
C GLU A 182 -13.02 -6.78 8.73
N TYR A 183 -13.13 -6.15 9.90
CA TYR A 183 -13.48 -4.74 10.01
C TYR A 183 -12.24 -3.86 9.80
N HIS A 184 -12.31 -2.90 8.89
CA HIS A 184 -11.28 -1.90 8.63
C HIS A 184 -11.62 -0.54 9.27
N ALA A 185 -10.65 0.39 9.33
CA ALA A 185 -10.82 1.68 10.00
C ALA A 185 -12.02 2.48 9.44
N GLU A 186 -12.82 3.03 10.36
CA GLU A 186 -14.18 3.53 10.11
C GLU A 186 -14.26 4.90 9.38
N GLY A 187 -13.13 5.51 8.99
CA GLY A 187 -13.02 6.90 8.50
C GLY A 187 -14.18 7.44 7.65
N LYS A 188 -14.07 7.39 6.31
CA LYS A 188 -15.16 7.78 5.38
C LYS A 188 -16.13 6.62 5.08
N ASN A 189 -15.92 5.48 5.73
CA ASN A 189 -16.58 4.22 5.38
C ASN A 189 -17.89 4.05 6.15
N LYS A 190 -18.90 3.54 5.48
CA LYS A 190 -20.18 3.25 6.12
C LYS A 190 -20.03 2.08 7.09
N LYS A 191 -20.41 2.29 8.35
CA LYS A 191 -20.43 1.21 9.34
C LYS A 191 -21.49 0.16 8.99
N ILE A 192 -21.06 -1.09 8.92
CA ILE A 192 -21.91 -2.26 8.87
C ILE A 192 -21.43 -3.27 9.89
N ASP A 193 -22.36 -4.11 10.34
CA ASP A 193 -22.08 -5.29 11.14
C ASP A 193 -22.27 -6.52 10.24
N MET A 194 -21.20 -7.26 9.94
CA MET A 194 -21.26 -8.44 9.08
C MET A 194 -22.18 -9.51 9.67
N GLU A 195 -22.31 -9.57 10.99
CA GLU A 195 -23.22 -10.47 11.70
C GLU A 195 -24.69 -10.21 11.30
N THR A 196 -25.02 -9.00 10.85
CA THR A 196 -26.37 -8.66 10.35
C THR A 196 -26.62 -9.03 8.88
N ILE A 197 -25.58 -9.43 8.14
CA ILE A 197 -25.73 -9.93 6.77
C ILE A 197 -26.26 -11.35 6.84
N GLY A 198 -27.54 -11.54 6.51
CA GLY A 198 -28.19 -12.85 6.54
C GLY A 198 -27.60 -13.86 5.55
N GLU A 199 -27.77 -15.14 5.88
CA GLU A 199 -27.27 -16.28 5.08
C GLU A 199 -27.68 -16.22 3.60
N ASN A 200 -28.91 -15.76 3.33
CA ASN A 200 -29.43 -15.57 1.98
C ASN A 200 -28.59 -14.60 1.12
N LYS A 201 -27.80 -13.72 1.74
CA LYS A 201 -26.87 -12.81 1.06
C LYS A 201 -25.42 -13.28 1.09
N ARG A 202 -25.01 -13.97 2.16
CA ARG A 202 -23.63 -14.44 2.33
C ARG A 202 -23.20 -15.38 1.21
N TYR A 203 -24.09 -16.28 0.79
CA TYR A 203 -23.77 -17.22 -0.29
C TYR A 203 -23.62 -16.55 -1.67
N PRO A 204 -24.52 -15.66 -2.12
CA PRO A 204 -24.28 -14.86 -3.33
C PRO A 204 -22.99 -14.04 -3.29
N ILE A 205 -22.68 -13.41 -2.15
CA ILE A 205 -21.40 -12.70 -1.95
C ILE A 205 -20.22 -13.65 -2.13
N TYR A 206 -20.30 -14.83 -1.51
CA TYR A 206 -19.28 -15.88 -1.64
C TYR A 206 -19.05 -16.30 -3.08
N LEU A 207 -20.12 -16.60 -3.83
CA LEU A 207 -20.01 -17.05 -5.21
C LEU A 207 -19.30 -16.04 -6.09
N VAL A 208 -19.63 -14.75 -5.92
CA VAL A 208 -18.99 -13.66 -6.65
C VAL A 208 -17.51 -13.51 -6.28
N CYS A 209 -17.20 -13.50 -4.98
CA CYS A 209 -15.82 -13.45 -4.53
C CYS A 209 -15.03 -14.67 -5.03
N HIS A 210 -15.62 -15.86 -4.98
CA HIS A 210 -14.96 -17.10 -5.37
C HIS A 210 -14.66 -17.13 -6.87
N ASP A 211 -15.60 -16.73 -7.72
CA ASP A 211 -15.37 -16.61 -9.17
C ASP A 211 -14.24 -15.61 -9.49
N ALA A 212 -14.29 -14.42 -8.88
CA ALA A 212 -13.22 -13.44 -9.02
C ALA A 212 -11.87 -13.96 -8.50
N GLY A 213 -11.88 -14.65 -7.36
CA GLY A 213 -10.71 -15.24 -6.74
C GLY A 213 -10.06 -16.35 -7.58
N GLN A 214 -10.86 -17.21 -8.21
CA GLN A 214 -10.36 -18.24 -9.13
C GLN A 214 -9.70 -17.63 -10.36
N LYS A 215 -10.27 -16.57 -10.94
CA LYS A 215 -9.70 -15.87 -12.11
C LYS A 215 -8.36 -15.21 -11.81
N ARG A 216 -8.15 -14.74 -10.58
CA ARG A 216 -6.93 -14.03 -10.17
C ARG A 216 -5.88 -14.90 -9.48
N GLY A 217 -6.25 -16.12 -9.09
CA GLY A 217 -5.41 -17.01 -8.29
C GLY A 217 -5.47 -16.65 -6.81
N LEU A 218 -5.96 -17.58 -6.00
CA LEU A 218 -6.17 -17.38 -4.55
C LEU A 218 -4.87 -17.02 -3.80
N SER A 219 -3.72 -17.49 -4.29
CA SER A 219 -2.41 -17.17 -3.71
C SER A 219 -2.05 -15.68 -3.76
N ASN A 220 -2.74 -14.90 -4.61
CA ASN A 220 -2.52 -13.46 -4.76
C ASN A 220 -3.43 -12.62 -3.84
N PHE A 221 -4.24 -13.26 -2.99
CA PHE A 221 -5.12 -12.57 -2.04
C PHE A 221 -4.41 -12.28 -0.73
N LYS A 222 -4.82 -11.18 -0.08
CA LYS A 222 -4.38 -10.86 1.27
C LYS A 222 -4.75 -11.98 2.24
N ALA A 223 -3.80 -12.39 3.08
CA ALA A 223 -4.08 -13.34 4.15
C ALA A 223 -5.08 -12.78 5.18
N PRO A 224 -6.04 -13.60 5.68
CA PRO A 224 -6.89 -13.19 6.79
C PRO A 224 -6.04 -12.81 8.01
N SER A 225 -6.30 -11.64 8.59
CA SER A 225 -5.63 -11.22 9.82
C SER A 225 -6.12 -12.04 11.03
N ASN A 226 -5.42 -11.94 12.15
CA ASN A 226 -5.87 -12.53 13.42
C ASN A 226 -7.19 -11.95 13.97
N LYS A 227 -7.67 -10.83 13.41
CA LYS A 227 -8.96 -10.20 13.74
C LYS A 227 -10.08 -10.64 12.80
N SER A 228 -9.76 -11.36 11.74
CA SER A 228 -10.74 -11.85 10.78
C SER A 228 -11.63 -12.91 11.41
N LYS A 229 -12.92 -12.91 11.05
CA LYS A 229 -13.85 -13.98 11.40
C LYS A 229 -14.31 -14.71 10.15
N LEU A 230 -14.78 -15.94 10.32
CA LEU A 230 -15.41 -16.70 9.25
C LEU A 230 -16.66 -15.97 8.76
N PHE A 231 -16.71 -15.61 7.49
CA PHE A 231 -17.89 -15.03 6.87
C PHE A 231 -18.82 -16.12 6.37
N ILE A 232 -18.31 -17.09 5.62
CA ILE A 232 -19.07 -18.27 5.17
C ILE A 232 -18.11 -19.39 4.76
N THR A 233 -18.52 -20.64 4.97
CA THR A 233 -17.80 -21.83 4.52
C THR A 233 -17.99 -22.05 3.02
N GLY A 234 -16.91 -22.42 2.33
CA GLY A 234 -16.93 -22.72 0.89
C GLY A 234 -17.57 -24.03 0.51
#